data_AF-A0A5C4NJD1-F1
#
_entry.id   AF-A0A5C4NJD1-F1
#
_cell.length_a   1.000
_cell.length_b   1.000
_cell.length_c   1.000
_cell.angle_alpha   90.00
_cell.angle_beta   90.00
_cell.angle_gamma   90.00
#
_symmetry.space_group_name_H-M   'P 1'
#
loop_
_entity.id
_entity.type
_entity.pdbx_description
1 polymer ?
#
loop_
_entity_poly.entity_id
_entity_poly.type
_entity_poly.pdbx_seq_one_letter_code
_entity_poly.pdbx_strand_id
1 'polypeptide(L)'
;MSTPTTKPAPGPEFWERADQVIALANEQCMHSGGNEVATSLLYAAARFNAFLVASKSNDVAKMQAEKEGAVAFFTEQYKRMLTDNFNDYITNFDKYTQPSSAPKG
;
A
#
# COMPACT_ATOMS: atom_id res chain seq x y z
N MET A 1 -24.44 24.08 -10.20
CA MET A 1 -23.53 23.44 -9.22
C MET A 1 -22.90 22.25 -9.89
N SER A 2 -21.58 22.28 -10.09
CA SER A 2 -20.85 21.20 -10.76
C SER A 2 -19.64 20.88 -9.90
N THR A 3 -19.70 19.80 -9.13
CA THR A 3 -18.53 19.23 -8.47
C THR A 3 -17.64 18.57 -9.53
N PRO A 4 -16.35 18.96 -9.66
CA PRO A 4 -15.43 18.27 -10.55
C PRO A 4 -15.21 16.83 -10.08
N THR A 5 -15.46 15.88 -10.98
CA THR A 5 -15.47 14.42 -10.76
C THR A 5 -14.10 13.73 -10.83
N THR A 6 -13.00 14.39 -10.51
CA THR A 6 -11.67 13.76 -10.59
C THR A 6 -10.94 13.81 -9.26
N LYS A 7 -10.90 12.66 -8.57
CA LYS A 7 -9.95 12.38 -7.49
C LYS A 7 -8.53 12.69 -8.01
N PRO A 8 -7.75 13.57 -7.38
CA PRO A 8 -6.40 13.88 -7.86
C PRO A 8 -5.56 12.60 -7.90
N ALA A 9 -4.83 12.40 -9.00
CA ALA A 9 -3.80 11.36 -9.03
C ALA A 9 -2.77 11.63 -7.93
N PRO A 10 -2.17 10.60 -7.31
CA PRO A 10 -1.13 10.81 -6.31
C PRO A 10 0.02 11.63 -6.90
N GLY A 11 0.41 12.70 -6.22
CA GLY A 11 1.60 13.47 -6.57
C GLY A 11 2.91 12.67 -6.34
N PRO A 12 4.06 13.16 -6.82
CA PRO A 12 5.35 12.45 -6.74
C PRO A 12 5.71 12.01 -5.32
N GLU A 13 5.40 12.81 -4.31
CA GLU A 13 5.69 12.52 -2.91
C GLU A 13 5.00 11.24 -2.37
N PHE A 14 3.84 10.87 -2.94
CA PHE A 14 3.18 9.63 -2.55
C PHE A 14 4.02 8.42 -2.96
N TRP A 15 4.51 8.43 -4.21
CA TRP A 15 5.31 7.36 -4.77
C TRP A 15 6.66 7.28 -4.07
N GLU A 16 7.30 8.42 -3.81
CA GLU A 16 8.56 8.47 -3.07
C GLU A 16 8.44 7.80 -1.67
N ARG A 17 7.38 8.09 -0.93
CA ARG A 17 7.15 7.43 0.37
C ARG A 17 6.87 5.93 0.23
N ALA A 18 6.17 5.50 -0.82
CA ALA A 18 5.94 4.09 -1.08
C ALA A 18 7.25 3.36 -1.41
N ASP A 19 8.10 3.97 -2.25
CA ASP A 19 9.41 3.43 -2.65
C ASP A 19 10.35 3.30 -1.46
N GLN A 20 10.35 4.27 -0.54
CA GLN A 20 11.12 4.19 0.71
C GLN A 20 10.72 2.98 1.58
N VAL A 21 9.42 2.67 1.65
CA VAL A 21 8.93 1.50 2.39
C VAL A 21 9.29 0.20 1.67
N ILE A 22 9.21 0.17 0.34
CA ILE A 22 9.60 -0.99 -0.48
C ILE A 22 11.11 -1.24 -0.36
N ALA A 23 11.94 -0.20 -0.37
CA ALA A 23 13.38 -0.33 -0.22
C ALA A 23 13.74 -0.99 1.12
N LEU A 24 13.10 -0.58 2.22
CA LEU A 24 13.28 -1.21 3.53
C LEU A 24 12.80 -2.66 3.54
N ALA A 25 11.68 -2.97 2.90
CA ALA A 25 11.19 -4.35 2.77
C ALA A 25 12.17 -5.24 1.99
N ASN A 26 12.74 -4.72 0.90
CA ASN A 26 13.73 -5.43 0.11
C ASN A 26 15.02 -5.72 0.91
N GLU A 27 15.46 -4.78 1.76
CA GLU A 27 16.57 -5.01 2.69
C GLU A 27 16.23 -6.14 3.68
N GLN A 28 15.03 -6.14 4.26
CA GLN A 28 14.59 -7.20 5.16
C GLN A 28 14.49 -8.57 4.48
N CYS A 29 14.10 -8.61 3.20
CA CYS A 29 14.09 -9.84 2.39
C CYS A 29 15.49 -10.46 2.18
N MET A 30 16.58 -9.75 2.48
CA MET A 30 17.92 -10.33 2.48
C MET A 30 18.15 -11.32 3.63
N HIS A 31 17.31 -11.25 4.68
CA HIS A 31 17.48 -12.01 5.92
C HIS A 31 16.20 -12.75 6.38
N SER A 32 15.08 -12.57 5.69
CA SER A 32 13.79 -13.19 6.03
C SER A 32 13.00 -13.56 4.76
N GLY A 33 12.05 -14.48 4.89
CA GLY A 33 11.24 -14.91 3.74
C GLY A 33 10.31 -13.79 3.25
N GLY A 34 10.11 -13.67 1.94
CA GLY A 34 9.27 -12.61 1.36
C GLY A 34 7.85 -12.56 1.94
N ASN A 35 7.25 -13.72 2.26
CA ASN A 35 5.94 -13.79 2.90
C ASN A 35 5.94 -13.25 4.35
N GLU A 36 7.04 -13.46 5.09
CA GLU A 36 7.20 -12.95 6.47
C GLU A 36 7.33 -11.42 6.46
N VAL A 37 8.13 -10.89 5.53
CA VAL A 37 8.30 -9.45 5.32
C VAL A 37 6.98 -8.82 4.87
N ALA A 38 6.27 -9.42 3.91
CA ALA A 38 4.97 -8.93 3.44
C ALA A 38 3.92 -8.89 4.58
N THR A 39 3.89 -9.91 5.44
CA THR A 39 3.00 -9.94 6.60
C THR A 39 3.38 -8.85 7.62
N SER A 40 4.67 -8.62 7.82
CA SER A 40 5.18 -7.55 8.69
C SER A 40 4.82 -6.15 8.19
N LEU A 41 4.91 -5.92 6.87
CA LEU A 41 4.46 -4.68 6.24
C LEU A 41 2.95 -4.45 6.44
N LEU A 42 2.13 -5.48 6.25
CA LEU A 42 0.69 -5.39 6.46
C LEU A 42 0.36 -5.00 7.91
N TYR A 43 1.04 -5.62 8.87
CA TYR A 43 0.89 -5.29 10.29
C TYR A 43 1.38 -3.87 10.63
N ALA A 44 2.50 -3.43 10.05
CA ALA A 44 3.02 -2.08 10.21
C ALA A 44 2.03 -1.03 9.70
N ALA A 45 1.45 -1.25 8.51
CA ALA A 45 0.42 -0.38 7.94
C ALA A 45 -0.82 -0.30 8.83
N ALA A 46 -1.28 -1.45 9.36
CA ALA A 46 -2.42 -1.48 10.27
C ALA A 46 -2.17 -0.68 11.56
N ARG A 47 -1.00 -0.83 12.19
CA ARG A 47 -0.61 -0.07 13.39
C ARG A 47 -0.54 1.43 13.12
N PHE A 48 0.10 1.82 12.02
CA PHE A 48 0.24 3.22 11.65
C PHE A 48 -1.13 3.87 11.39
N ASN A 49 -2.00 3.19 10.64
CA ASN A 49 -3.34 3.69 10.32
C ASN A 49 -4.22 3.81 11.58
N ALA A 50 -4.15 2.84 12.49
CA ALA A 50 -4.84 2.91 13.78
C ALA A 50 -4.33 4.07 14.63
N PHE A 51 -3.01 4.28 14.70
CA PHE A 51 -2.41 5.43 15.36
C PHE A 51 -2.87 6.76 14.76
N LEU A 52 -2.93 6.86 13.42
CA LEU A 52 -3.36 8.09 12.74
C LEU A 52 -4.81 8.45 13.09
N VAL A 53 -5.72 7.47 13.14
CA VAL A 53 -7.10 7.68 13.57
C VAL A 53 -7.14 8.09 15.04
N ALA A 54 -6.42 7.37 15.91
CA ALA A 54 -6.35 7.69 17.34
C ALA A 54 -5.83 9.10 17.59
N SER A 55 -4.78 9.52 16.87
CA SER A 55 -4.15 10.85 17.03
C SER A 55 -5.05 12.03 16.66
N LYS A 56 -6.12 11.77 15.89
CA LYS A 56 -7.12 12.75 15.49
C LYS A 56 -8.35 12.73 16.39
N SER A 57 -8.48 11.73 17.25
CA SER A 57 -9.54 11.66 18.24
C SER A 57 -9.11 12.32 19.54
N ASN A 58 -10.04 13.03 20.17
CA ASN A 58 -9.91 13.58 21.51
C ASN A 58 -10.80 12.84 22.52
N ASP A 59 -11.50 11.79 22.08
CA ASP A 59 -12.49 11.05 22.87
C ASP A 59 -12.51 9.57 22.46
N VAL A 60 -12.44 8.69 23.46
CA VAL A 60 -12.50 7.23 23.25
C VAL A 60 -13.86 6.78 22.72
N ALA A 61 -14.97 7.44 23.11
CA ALA A 61 -16.30 7.10 22.61
C ALA A 61 -16.43 7.43 21.12
N LYS A 62 -15.89 8.60 20.71
CA LYS A 62 -15.79 8.98 19.30
C LYS A 62 -14.91 8.02 18.50
N MET A 63 -13.74 7.65 19.04
CA MET A 63 -12.86 6.67 18.41
C MET A 63 -13.54 5.31 18.22
N GLN A 64 -14.32 4.87 19.22
CA GLN A 64 -15.10 3.63 19.14
C GLN A 64 -16.13 3.69 18.02
N ALA A 65 -16.84 4.82 17.88
CA ALA A 65 -17.83 5.03 16.83
C ALA A 65 -17.21 5.12 15.42
N GLU A 66 -16.00 5.69 15.30
CA GLU A 66 -15.30 5.86 14.02
C GLU A 66 -14.53 4.60 13.58
N LYS A 67 -14.25 3.67 14.50
CA LYS A 67 -13.40 2.48 14.27
C LYS A 67 -13.85 1.68 13.04
N GLU A 68 -15.13 1.33 12.96
CA GLU A 68 -15.63 0.49 11.86
C GLU A 68 -15.51 1.18 10.51
N GLY A 69 -15.82 2.49 10.46
CA GLY A 69 -15.65 3.31 9.27
C GLY A 69 -14.19 3.41 8.83
N ALA A 70 -13.26 3.59 9.78
CA ALA A 70 -11.83 3.60 9.49
C ALA A 70 -11.33 2.25 8.96
N VAL A 71 -11.73 1.14 9.60
CA VAL A 71 -11.39 -0.21 9.15
C VAL A 71 -11.87 -0.42 7.71
N ALA A 72 -13.14 -0.12 7.41
CA ALA A 72 -13.70 -0.26 6.07
C ALA A 72 -12.96 0.60 5.04
N PHE A 73 -12.61 1.85 5.39
CA PHE A 73 -11.88 2.74 4.50
C PHE A 73 -10.50 2.18 4.13
N PHE A 74 -9.70 1.79 5.13
CA PHE A 74 -8.33 1.33 4.87
C PHE A 74 -8.28 -0.03 4.16
N THR A 75 -9.18 -0.96 4.51
CA THR A 75 -9.24 -2.27 3.84
C THR A 75 -9.67 -2.14 2.38
N GLU A 76 -10.64 -1.27 2.07
CA GLU A 76 -11.05 -1.03 0.69
C GLU A 76 -9.95 -0.34 -0.13
N GLN A 77 -9.24 0.64 0.45
CA GLN A 77 -8.09 1.24 -0.25
C GLN A 77 -6.99 0.19 -0.53
N TYR A 78 -6.65 -0.65 0.45
CA TYR A 78 -5.66 -1.71 0.26
C TYR A 78 -6.10 -2.71 -0.81
N LYS A 79 -7.35 -3.18 -0.75
CA LYS A 79 -7.93 -4.09 -1.73
C LYS A 79 -7.83 -3.53 -3.14
N ARG A 80 -8.20 -2.26 -3.34
CA ARG A 80 -8.10 -1.60 -4.64
C ARG A 80 -6.65 -1.56 -5.14
N MET A 81 -5.71 -1.07 -4.33
CA MET A 81 -4.30 -0.97 -4.74
C MET A 81 -3.70 -2.34 -5.03
N LEU A 82 -3.99 -3.35 -4.21
CA LEU A 82 -3.52 -4.72 -4.43
C LEU A 82 -4.07 -5.30 -5.74
N THR A 83 -5.37 -5.08 -6.00
CA THR A 83 -6.03 -5.52 -7.24
C THR A 83 -5.41 -4.84 -8.46
N ASP A 84 -5.17 -3.52 -8.40
CA ASP A 84 -4.55 -2.76 -9.49
C ASP A 84 -3.14 -3.28 -9.80
N ASN A 85 -2.33 -3.59 -8.77
CA ASN A 85 -1.00 -4.17 -8.96
C ASN A 85 -1.07 -5.58 -9.58
N PHE A 86 -1.98 -6.44 -9.11
CA PHE A 86 -2.15 -7.76 -9.73
C PHE A 86 -2.60 -7.66 -11.19
N ASN A 87 -3.51 -6.74 -11.50
CA ASN A 87 -3.94 -6.50 -12.87
C ASN A 87 -2.76 -6.06 -13.76
N ASP A 88 -1.85 -5.24 -13.24
CA ASP A 88 -0.63 -4.85 -13.97
C ASP A 88 0.28 -6.06 -14.23
N TYR A 89 0.54 -6.89 -13.21
CA TYR A 89 1.32 -8.11 -13.36
C TYR A 89 0.67 -9.12 -14.31
N ILE A 90 -0.65 -9.28 -14.28
CA ILE A 90 -1.39 -10.16 -15.20
C ILE A 90 -1.27 -9.64 -16.64
N THR A 91 -1.44 -8.34 -16.83
CA THR A 91 -1.38 -7.70 -18.15
C THR A 91 0.04 -7.76 -18.74
N ASN A 92 1.06 -7.61 -17.90
CA ASN A 92 2.46 -7.53 -18.31
C ASN A 92 3.26 -8.79 -17.94
N PHE A 93 2.58 -9.93 -17.72
CA PHE A 93 3.20 -11.12 -17.14
C PHE A 93 4.45 -11.56 -17.90
N ASP A 94 4.34 -11.71 -19.23
CA ASP A 94 5.47 -12.11 -20.06
C ASP A 94 6.60 -11.08 -19.98
N LYS A 95 6.29 -9.79 -20.07
CA LYS A 95 7.29 -8.73 -20.00
C LYS A 95 8.08 -8.76 -18.68
N TYR A 96 7.43 -9.05 -17.56
CA TYR A 96 8.07 -9.06 -16.24
C TYR A 96 8.72 -10.41 -15.87
N THR A 97 8.36 -11.51 -16.53
CA THR A 97 8.86 -12.85 -16.21
C THR A 97 9.84 -13.42 -17.23
N GLN A 98 9.97 -12.82 -18.41
CA GLN A 98 11.01 -13.18 -19.36
C GLN A 98 12.38 -12.72 -18.81
N PRO A 99 13.39 -13.61 -18.73
CA PRO A 99 14.76 -13.18 -18.43
C PRO A 99 15.18 -12.20 -19.53
N SER A 100 15.62 -11.00 -19.14
CA SER A 100 16.15 -10.00 -20.08
C SER A 100 17.08 -10.70 -21.07
N SER A 101 16.70 -10.71 -22.34
CA SER A 101 17.57 -11.10 -23.44
C SER A 101 18.57 -9.96 -23.66
N ALA A 102 19.42 -9.72 -22.66
CA ALA A 102 20.61 -8.91 -22.85
C ALA A 102 21.47 -9.62 -23.91
N PRO A 103 21.90 -8.92 -24.98
CA PRO A 103 22.83 -9.50 -25.93
C PRO A 103 24.10 -9.86 -25.15
N LYS A 104 24.56 -11.11 -25.28
CA LYS A 104 25.91 -11.49 -24.86
C LYS A 104 26.88 -10.77 -25.79
N GLY A 105 27.42 -9.65 -25.33
CA GLY A 105 28.64 -9.04 -25.86
C GLY A 105 29.86 -9.71 -25.26
#